data_AF-A0A2S9GE15-F1
#
_entry.id   AF-A0A2S9GE15-F1
#
_cell.length_a   1.000
_cell.length_b   1.000
_cell.length_c   1.000
_cell.angle_alpha   90.00
_cell.angle_beta   90.00
_cell.angle_gamma   90.00
#
_symmetry.space_group_name_H-M   'P 1'
#
loop_
_entity.id
_entity.type
_entity.pdbx_description
1 polymer ?
#
loop_
_entity_poly.entity_id
_entity_poly.type
_entity_poly.pdbx_seq_one_letter_code
_entity_poly.pdbx_strand_id
1 'polypeptide(L)' 'MCNQGAVSVSGVDNTIEIQGSCATVTVSGIENIVTVDSAGTIRASGFDNQITYRSGTPEITESGTGNTVEQG' A
#
# COMPACT_ATOMS: atom_id res chain seq x y z
N MET A 1 5.39 -11.35 -5.79
CA MET A 1 4.25 -12.31 -5.75
C MET A 1 3.82 -12.49 -4.31
N CYS A 2 2.60 -12.04 -4.00
CA CYS A 2 1.97 -12.07 -2.68
C CYS A 2 0.82 -13.09 -2.70
N ASN A 3 0.82 -14.01 -1.74
CA ASN A 3 -0.12 -15.13 -1.69
C ASN A 3 -0.81 -15.17 -0.32
N GLN A 4 -1.70 -14.21 -0.07
CA GLN A 4 -2.38 -13.97 1.21
C GLN A 4 -1.40 -13.64 2.36
N GLY A 5 -0.21 -13.17 2.02
CA GLY A 5 0.81 -12.75 2.99
C GLY A 5 0.66 -11.29 3.42
N ALA A 6 1.57 -10.87 4.30
CA ALA A 6 1.75 -9.47 4.68
C ALA A 6 3.00 -8.91 3.97
N VAL A 7 2.90 -7.71 3.42
CA VAL A 7 4.02 -6.96 2.83
C VAL A 7 4.17 -5.65 3.59
N SER A 8 5.42 -5.28 3.90
CA SER A 8 5.76 -4.02 4.54
C SER A 8 6.76 -3.26 3.67
N VAL A 9 6.41 -2.03 3.31
CA VAL A 9 7.25 -1.09 2.59
C VAL A 9 7.56 0.06 3.53
N SER A 10 8.84 0.35 3.75
CA SER A 10 9.25 1.44 4.64
C SER A 10 10.48 2.16 4.11
N GLY A 11 10.47 3.49 4.13
CA GLY A 11 11.61 4.31 3.74
C GLY A 11 11.20 5.64 3.14
N VAL A 12 12.05 6.20 2.30
CA VAL A 12 11.81 7.46 1.59
C VAL A 12 11.89 7.18 0.09
N ASP A 13 10.91 7.64 -0.67
CA ASP A 13 10.90 7.60 -2.15
C ASP A 13 11.10 6.20 -2.74
N ASN A 14 10.39 5.20 -2.19
CA ASN A 14 10.38 3.85 -2.77
C ASN A 14 9.27 3.71 -3.81
N THR A 15 9.57 3.08 -4.95
CA THR A 15 8.56 2.67 -5.93
C THR A 15 8.51 1.15 -6.01
N ILE A 16 7.38 0.53 -5.63
CA ILE A 16 7.25 -0.94 -5.53
C ILE A 16 5.96 -1.43 -6.20
N GLU A 17 6.09 -2.49 -7.00
CA GLU A 17 4.95 -3.23 -7.56
C GLU A 17 4.81 -4.61 -6.90
N ILE A 18 3.65 -4.85 -6.28
CA ILE A 18 3.30 -6.07 -5.57
C ILE A 18 2.28 -6.86 -6.40
N GLN A 19 2.78 -7.88 -7.09
CA GLN A 19 1.93 -8.80 -7.84
C GLN A 19 1.26 -9.83 -6.92
N GLY A 20 0.02 -10.22 -7.24
CA GLY A 20 -0.76 -11.21 -6.50
C GLY A 20 -1.70 -10.62 -5.44
N SER A 21 -2.32 -11.49 -4.64
CA SER A 21 -3.30 -11.09 -3.63
C SER A 21 -2.69 -11.10 -2.24
N CYS A 22 -2.60 -9.93 -1.61
CA CYS A 22 -2.10 -9.80 -0.23
C CYS A 22 -3.23 -9.83 0.79
N ALA A 23 -2.95 -10.38 1.97
CA ALA A 23 -3.84 -10.19 3.11
C ALA A 23 -3.67 -8.78 3.69
N THR A 24 -2.42 -8.29 3.79
CA THR A 24 -2.13 -6.95 4.31
C THR A 24 -0.96 -6.31 3.59
N VAL A 25 -1.11 -5.03 3.23
CA VAL A 25 -0.03 -4.17 2.76
C VAL A 25 0.13 -3.02 3.73
N THR A 26 1.34 -2.85 4.25
CA THR A 26 1.69 -1.71 5.12
C THR A 26 2.74 -0.87 4.40
N VAL A 27 2.48 0.43 4.28
CA VAL A 27 3.38 1.41 3.69
C VAL A 27 3.67 2.47 4.74
N SER A 28 4.95 2.73 5.02
CA SER A 28 5.38 3.71 6.01
C SER A 28 6.54 4.57 5.54
N GLY A 29 6.59 5.81 5.98
CA GLY A 29 7.68 6.75 5.65
C GLY A 29 7.22 7.91 4.81
N ILE A 30 8.02 8.32 3.82
CA ILE A 30 7.83 9.57 3.06
C ILE A 30 7.83 9.27 1.55
N GLU A 31 6.83 9.77 0.83
CA GLU A 31 6.77 9.73 -0.65
C GLU A 31 6.92 8.33 -1.27
N ASN A 32 6.42 7.29 -0.59
CA ASN A 32 6.47 5.94 -1.17
C ASN A 32 5.31 5.72 -2.15
N ILE A 33 5.60 5.16 -3.32
CA ILE A 33 4.66 4.79 -4.37
C ILE A 33 4.54 3.26 -4.42
N VAL A 34 3.35 2.73 -4.16
CA VAL A 34 3.11 1.28 -4.12
C VAL A 34 1.92 0.92 -5.00
N THR A 35 2.12 -0.01 -5.93
CA THR A 35 1.03 -0.61 -6.71
C THR A 35 0.83 -2.06 -6.27
N VAL A 36 -0.41 -2.47 -6.01
CA VAL A 36 -0.74 -3.85 -5.62
C VAL A 36 -1.92 -4.40 -6.44
N ASP A 37 -1.88 -5.66 -6.87
CA ASP A 37 -2.99 -6.23 -7.66
C ASP A 37 -4.28 -6.35 -6.83
N SER A 38 -4.19 -6.89 -5.61
CA SER A 38 -5.28 -6.87 -4.63
C SER A 38 -4.76 -6.99 -3.19
N ALA A 39 -5.49 -6.40 -2.26
CA ALA A 39 -5.21 -6.52 -0.83
C ALA A 39 -6.50 -6.64 -0.02
N GLY A 40 -6.45 -7.36 1.10
CA GLY A 40 -7.53 -7.36 2.10
C GLY A 40 -7.49 -6.12 3.00
N THR A 41 -6.30 -5.65 3.35
CA THR A 41 -6.10 -4.45 4.16
C THR A 41 -4.91 -3.65 3.63
N ILE A 42 -5.05 -2.34 3.58
CA ILE A 42 -3.98 -1.39 3.23
C ILE A 42 -3.81 -0.42 4.39
N ARG A 43 -2.58 -0.31 4.91
CA ARG A 43 -2.21 0.64 5.94
C ARG A 43 -1.16 1.60 5.40
N ALA A 44 -1.48 2.89 5.34
CA ALA A 44 -0.53 3.93 4.98
C ALA A 44 -0.22 4.80 6.20
N SER A 45 1.07 5.08 6.43
CA SER A 45 1.52 5.88 7.57
C SER A 45 2.69 6.78 7.21
N GLY A 46 2.70 8.02 7.73
CA GLY A 46 3.75 9.00 7.44
C GLY A 46 3.26 10.10 6.50
N PHE A 47 4.07 10.46 5.51
CA PHE A 47 3.86 11.65 4.67
C PHE A 47 3.82 11.31 3.17
N ASP A 48 2.81 11.79 2.47
CA ASP A 48 2.71 11.79 1.01
C ASP A 48 2.92 10.40 0.34
N ASN A 49 2.52 9.32 1.01
CA ASN A 49 2.58 7.99 0.39
C ASN A 49 1.41 7.79 -0.57
N GLN A 50 1.68 7.23 -1.75
CA GLN A 50 0.69 6.92 -2.76
C GLN A 50 0.57 5.41 -2.93
N ILE A 51 -0.64 4.88 -2.72
CA ILE A 51 -0.91 3.45 -2.87
C ILE A 51 -2.05 3.26 -3.87
N THR A 52 -1.79 2.50 -4.92
CA THR A 52 -2.77 2.13 -5.94
C THR A 52 -3.06 0.63 -5.86
N TYR A 53 -4.33 0.26 -5.74
CA TYR A 53 -4.75 -1.14 -5.82
C TYR A 53 -5.58 -1.41 -7.07
N ARG A 54 -5.32 -2.51 -7.78
CA ARG A 54 -6.02 -2.80 -9.06
C ARG A 54 -7.43 -3.37 -8.84
N SER A 55 -7.60 -4.20 -7.81
CA SER A 55 -8.87 -4.90 -7.55
C SER A 55 -9.11 -5.23 -6.07
N GLY A 56 -10.38 -5.48 -5.74
CA GLY A 56 -10.82 -5.83 -4.39
C GLY A 56 -11.43 -4.65 -3.62
N THR A 57 -11.74 -4.89 -2.35
CA THR A 57 -12.31 -3.90 -1.42
C THR A 57 -11.50 -3.91 -0.14
N PRO A 58 -10.26 -3.38 -0.16
CA PRO A 58 -9.40 -3.38 1.01
C PRO A 58 -9.99 -2.53 2.12
N GLU A 59 -9.79 -2.94 3.36
CA GLU A 59 -9.91 -2.03 4.50
C GLU A 59 -8.73 -1.06 4.47
N ILE A 60 -9.02 0.23 4.37
CA ILE A 60 -8.01 1.29 4.26
C ILE A 60 -7.85 1.96 5.62
N THR A 61 -6.61 2.10 6.07
CA THR A 61 -6.26 2.90 7.26
C THR A 61 -5.09 3.81 6.92
N GLU A 62 -5.29 5.11 7.13
CA GLU A 62 -4.29 6.13 6.86
C GLU A 62 -3.97 6.89 8.15
N SER A 63 -2.69 7.17 8.37
CA SER A 63 -2.23 7.98 9.51
C SER A 63 -1.08 8.90 9.09
N GLY A 64 -1.03 10.11 9.63
CA GLY A 64 -0.11 11.15 9.15
C GLY A 64 -0.80 12.08 8.14
N THR A 65 -0.10 12.54 7.12
CA THR A 65 -0.59 13.63 6.24
C THR A 65 -0.25 13.35 4.78
N GLY A 66 -1.19 13.63 3.87
CA GLY A 66 -0.93 13.54 2.42
C GLY A 66 -0.92 12.13 1.83
N ASN A 67 -1.13 11.09 2.66
CA ASN A 67 -1.29 9.73 2.14
C ASN A 67 -2.54 9.64 1.27
N THR A 68 -2.42 8.92 0.16
CA THR A 68 -3.52 8.67 -0.78
C THR A 68 -3.57 7.18 -1.09
N VAL A 69 -4.74 6.57 -0.85
CA VAL A 69 -5.02 5.19 -1.25
C VAL A 69 -6.19 5.19 -2.23
N GLU A 70 -5.96 4.75 -3.47
CA GLU A 70 -6.98 4.75 -4.52
C GLU A 70 -6.97 3.48 -5.36
N GLN A 71 -8.10 3.22 -6.02
CA GLN A 71 -8.21 2.13 -6.98
C GLN A 71 -7.79 2.61 -8.37
N GLY A 72 -6.92 1.87 -9.05
CA GLY A 72 -6.40 2.22 -10.38
C GLY A 72 -5.79 1.06 -11.16
#